data_AF-A0A960XJL9-F1
#
_entry.id   AF-A0A960XJL9-F1
#
_cell.length_a   1.000
_cell.length_b   1.000
_cell.length_c   1.000
_cell.angle_alpha   90.00
_cell.angle_beta   90.00
_cell.angle_gamma   90.00
#
_symmetry.space_group_name_H-M   'P 1'
#
loop_
_entity.id
_entity.type
_entity.pdbx_description
1 polymer ?
#
loop_
_entity_poly.entity_id
_entity_poly.type
_entity_poly.pdbx_seq_one_letter_code
_entity_poly.pdbx_strand_id
1 'polypeptide(L)'
;MDDVFELQYPAFLNPFDASDAEVDFDQDGASNLKEYQDGTDPSQPPLASAKIVSVTPADGEAMVNVTRNAVVRFDRPINPDTVDESSFYLQLNQAPVAGQVEVSSTGMFATFFPDQTLPASTQLQVVVDGNLVKDLDGIPLDGDDDGMAGGISRTRFRTLPLTRIDGTNVWGYVKDSLTGEPIAGVTIYVNAFPQASGVTDDEGRFELMNMPAPEFFVHIVGATAIDTPAGYQYPSMGKPIESVPGQTTQVSKGGEPFDIFLPLMALDDVQELSASEVTEVGFGSGGKQTLTGLFPEADPTVWDRVCVDIAPGSARDDKGTIRNEAALIPVPPDRIPEPLPEELPMPLVISVQVFNATRFDVPAPVTFPNLPDPVTGEVLPPGAKSGLWSYDHDAGRWILQGSMTVSEDGLYLVSDPGVGIRAPGWHGANTGNSGEGGGGDDKDEECEKAKEKMLNSVAQCTAGNFFELLELAPGLGCAVSLASSAIGAS
;
A
#
# COMPACT_ATOMS: atom_id res chain seq x y z
N MET A 1 -6.72 -35.79 -33.61
CA MET A 1 -7.12 -36.46 -32.37
C MET A 1 -7.23 -37.95 -32.68
N ASP A 2 -6.82 -38.84 -31.77
CA ASP A 2 -6.98 -40.28 -32.00
C ASP A 2 -8.28 -40.79 -31.35
N ASP A 3 -8.84 -41.86 -31.92
CA ASP A 3 -10.10 -42.45 -31.47
C ASP A 3 -10.07 -42.89 -29.99
N VAL A 4 -8.88 -43.20 -29.44
CA VAL A 4 -8.74 -43.63 -28.04
C VAL A 4 -8.93 -42.45 -27.09
N PHE A 5 -8.39 -41.28 -27.44
CA PHE A 5 -8.62 -40.04 -26.72
C PHE A 5 -10.08 -39.59 -26.81
N GLU A 6 -10.69 -39.65 -27.99
CA GLU A 6 -12.10 -39.29 -28.18
C GLU A 6 -13.04 -40.15 -27.32
N LEU A 7 -12.71 -41.44 -27.14
CA LEU A 7 -13.46 -42.35 -26.27
C LEU A 7 -13.34 -42.05 -24.77
N GLN A 8 -12.38 -41.22 -24.34
CA GLN A 8 -12.28 -40.76 -22.95
C GLN A 8 -13.30 -39.65 -22.65
N TYR A 9 -13.76 -38.92 -23.68
CA TYR A 9 -14.70 -37.81 -23.57
C TYR A 9 -15.97 -38.01 -24.42
N PRO A 10 -16.69 -39.14 -24.30
CA PRO A 10 -17.78 -39.52 -25.19
C PRO A 10 -19.04 -38.64 -25.05
N ALA A 11 -19.05 -37.71 -24.09
CA ALA A 11 -20.13 -36.75 -23.91
C ALA A 11 -20.15 -35.68 -25.01
N PHE A 12 -19.01 -35.42 -25.66
CA PHE A 12 -18.88 -34.38 -26.68
C PHE A 12 -17.88 -34.69 -27.81
N LEU A 13 -17.01 -35.70 -27.67
CA LEU A 13 -16.19 -36.23 -28.76
C LEU A 13 -16.79 -37.51 -29.35
N ASN A 14 -16.69 -37.66 -30.66
CA ASN A 14 -17.23 -38.75 -31.46
C ASN A 14 -16.16 -39.26 -32.44
N PRO A 15 -15.62 -40.48 -32.24
CA PRO A 15 -14.59 -41.07 -33.11
C PRO A 15 -14.98 -41.24 -34.59
N PHE A 16 -16.26 -41.03 -34.94
CA PHE A 16 -16.75 -41.08 -36.31
C PHE A 16 -17.04 -39.70 -36.93
N ASP A 17 -16.77 -38.61 -36.22
CA ASP A 17 -17.02 -37.23 -36.66
C ASP A 17 -15.83 -36.31 -36.42
N ALA A 18 -14.90 -36.25 -37.38
CA ALA A 18 -13.70 -35.43 -37.27
C ALA A 18 -13.93 -33.90 -37.16
N SER A 19 -15.17 -33.41 -37.23
CA SER A 19 -15.46 -31.97 -37.13
C SER A 19 -15.53 -31.47 -35.68
N ASP A 20 -15.75 -32.36 -34.71
CA ASP A 20 -15.72 -32.03 -33.29
C ASP A 20 -14.33 -31.61 -32.79
N ALA A 21 -13.28 -31.99 -33.51
CA ALA A 21 -11.90 -31.59 -33.27
C ALA A 21 -11.69 -30.05 -33.36
N GLU A 22 -12.52 -29.36 -34.15
CA GLU A 22 -12.48 -27.89 -34.30
C GLU A 22 -13.42 -27.17 -33.32
N VAL A 23 -14.21 -27.90 -32.55
CA VAL A 23 -15.08 -27.33 -31.51
C VAL A 23 -14.23 -27.00 -30.29
N ASP A 24 -14.57 -25.87 -29.67
CA ASP A 24 -14.10 -25.45 -28.36
C ASP A 24 -15.25 -25.77 -27.37
N PHE A 25 -15.14 -26.91 -26.68
CA PHE A 25 -16.26 -27.45 -25.90
C PHE A 25 -16.48 -26.67 -24.60
N ASP A 26 -15.41 -26.30 -23.92
CA ASP A 26 -15.41 -25.62 -22.63
C ASP A 26 -15.35 -24.08 -22.75
N GLN A 27 -15.23 -23.56 -23.97
CA GLN A 27 -15.28 -22.14 -24.34
C GLN A 27 -14.08 -21.33 -23.82
N ASP A 28 -12.92 -21.97 -23.74
CA ASP A 28 -11.67 -21.36 -23.28
C ASP A 28 -10.87 -20.68 -24.42
N GLY A 29 -11.29 -20.85 -25.66
CA GLY A 29 -10.65 -20.32 -26.87
C GLY A 29 -9.71 -21.30 -27.58
N ALA A 30 -9.46 -22.50 -27.03
CA ALA A 30 -8.76 -23.59 -27.67
C ALA A 30 -9.75 -24.60 -28.26
N SER A 31 -9.40 -25.20 -29.40
CA SER A 31 -10.20 -26.32 -29.91
C SER A 31 -9.80 -27.62 -29.23
N ASN A 32 -10.71 -28.59 -29.18
CA ASN A 32 -10.45 -29.95 -28.68
C ASN A 32 -9.18 -30.56 -29.30
N LEU A 33 -8.89 -30.25 -30.57
CA LEU A 33 -7.66 -30.68 -31.25
C LEU A 33 -6.40 -30.03 -30.68
N LYS A 34 -6.45 -28.72 -30.36
CA LYS A 34 -5.32 -28.01 -29.76
C LYS A 34 -5.01 -28.58 -28.39
N GLU A 35 -6.04 -28.84 -27.61
CA GLU A 35 -5.93 -29.41 -26.27
C GLU A 35 -5.39 -30.84 -26.30
N TYR A 36 -5.87 -31.67 -27.23
CA TYR A 36 -5.28 -32.99 -27.50
C TYR A 36 -3.79 -32.91 -27.85
N GLN A 37 -3.38 -31.91 -28.64
CA GLN A 37 -1.98 -31.71 -29.02
C GLN A 37 -1.12 -31.23 -27.84
N ASP A 38 -1.70 -30.44 -26.95
CA ASP A 38 -1.05 -29.91 -25.75
C ASP A 38 -1.10 -30.88 -24.56
N GLY A 39 -1.96 -31.91 -24.64
CA GLY A 39 -2.19 -32.87 -23.57
C GLY A 39 -3.06 -32.33 -22.42
N THR A 40 -3.93 -31.34 -22.69
CA THR A 40 -4.88 -30.77 -21.73
C THR A 40 -6.26 -31.46 -21.80
N ASP A 41 -7.14 -31.16 -20.85
CA ASP A 41 -8.47 -31.77 -20.74
C ASP A 41 -9.52 -30.91 -21.46
N PRO A 42 -10.09 -31.37 -22.60
CA PRO A 42 -11.02 -30.60 -23.42
C PRO A 42 -12.41 -30.39 -22.81
N SER A 43 -12.60 -30.83 -21.56
CA SER A 43 -13.82 -30.58 -20.81
C SER A 43 -13.69 -29.47 -19.78
N GLN A 44 -12.49 -28.90 -19.59
CA GLN A 44 -12.21 -27.95 -18.53
C GLN A 44 -11.21 -26.87 -18.96
N PRO A 45 -11.55 -25.58 -18.77
CA PRO A 45 -10.63 -24.51 -19.10
C PRO A 45 -9.39 -24.64 -18.21
N PRO A 46 -8.20 -24.27 -18.70
CA PRO A 46 -6.99 -24.26 -17.89
C PRO A 46 -7.23 -23.38 -16.67
N LEU A 47 -6.78 -23.88 -15.51
CA LEU A 47 -6.80 -23.10 -14.29
C LEU A 47 -6.01 -21.80 -14.54
N ALA A 48 -6.68 -20.66 -14.31
CA ALA A 48 -6.07 -19.36 -14.50
C ALA A 48 -4.79 -19.27 -13.66
N SER A 49 -3.67 -18.85 -14.26
CA SER A 49 -2.42 -18.67 -13.51
C SER A 49 -2.53 -17.49 -12.54
N ALA A 50 -1.82 -17.59 -11.41
CA ALA A 50 -1.58 -16.43 -10.56
C ALA A 50 -0.86 -15.34 -11.34
N LYS A 51 -1.11 -14.07 -11.00
CA LYS A 51 -0.55 -12.90 -11.69
C LYS A 51 0.12 -11.96 -10.71
N ILE A 52 1.05 -11.17 -11.22
CA ILE A 52 1.62 -10.04 -10.48
C ILE A 52 0.65 -8.86 -10.51
N VAL A 53 0.16 -8.45 -9.34
CA VAL A 53 -0.71 -7.27 -9.18
C VAL A 53 0.11 -5.98 -9.14
N SER A 54 1.27 -6.00 -8.50
CA SER A 54 2.16 -4.83 -8.42
C SER A 54 3.59 -5.22 -8.04
N VAL A 55 4.54 -4.41 -8.50
CA VAL A 55 5.95 -4.45 -8.08
C VAL A 55 6.31 -3.07 -7.55
N THR A 56 6.93 -3.04 -6.37
CA THR A 56 7.47 -1.82 -5.76
C THR A 56 8.96 -2.03 -5.48
N PRO A 57 9.87 -1.10 -5.82
CA PRO A 57 9.65 0.10 -6.62
C PRO A 57 9.02 -0.16 -7.99
N ALA A 58 8.22 0.79 -8.48
CA ALA A 58 7.50 0.68 -9.75
C ALA A 58 8.44 0.84 -10.97
N ASP A 59 8.00 0.44 -12.17
CA ASP A 59 8.83 0.59 -13.38
C ASP A 59 9.04 2.08 -13.68
N GLY A 60 10.31 2.44 -13.92
CA GLY A 60 10.71 3.83 -14.11
C GLY A 60 10.79 4.66 -12.83
N GLU A 61 10.50 4.11 -11.64
CA GLU A 61 10.55 4.88 -10.39
C GLU A 61 11.98 5.44 -10.17
N ALA A 62 12.07 6.74 -9.92
CA ALA A 62 13.32 7.45 -9.68
C ALA A 62 13.40 7.91 -8.23
N MET A 63 14.57 8.42 -7.82
CA MET A 63 14.81 8.94 -6.47
C MET A 63 14.52 7.92 -5.35
N VAL A 64 14.60 6.62 -5.68
CA VAL A 64 14.34 5.56 -4.72
C VAL A 64 15.38 5.58 -3.60
N ASN A 65 14.92 5.55 -2.35
CA ASN A 65 15.79 5.44 -1.19
C ASN A 65 16.69 4.20 -1.31
N VAL A 66 17.97 4.35 -0.99
CA VAL A 66 18.97 3.27 -1.09
C VAL A 66 18.75 2.14 -0.07
N THR A 67 17.85 2.32 0.89
CA THR A 67 17.41 1.27 1.83
C THR A 67 16.06 0.64 1.44
N ARG A 68 15.50 0.99 0.27
CA ARG A 68 14.20 0.49 -0.19
C ARG A 68 14.26 -1.02 -0.46
N ASN A 69 13.35 -1.76 0.16
CA ASN A 69 13.11 -3.17 -0.16
C ASN A 69 12.26 -3.29 -1.43
N ALA A 70 12.42 -4.39 -2.18
CA ALA A 70 11.53 -4.68 -3.31
C ALA A 70 10.39 -5.59 -2.86
N VAL A 71 9.16 -5.30 -3.27
CA VAL A 71 7.96 -6.06 -2.92
C VAL A 71 7.19 -6.40 -4.19
N VAL A 72 6.85 -7.68 -4.35
CA VAL A 72 5.92 -8.14 -5.39
C VAL A 72 4.63 -8.60 -4.73
N ARG A 73 3.48 -8.20 -5.28
CA ARG A 73 2.14 -8.62 -4.82
C ARG A 73 1.47 -9.45 -5.89
N PHE A 74 0.73 -10.46 -5.44
CA PHE A 74 0.02 -11.41 -6.30
C PHE A 74 -1.49 -11.26 -6.17
N ASP A 75 -2.24 -11.74 -7.15
CA ASP A 75 -3.71 -11.77 -7.14
C ASP A 75 -4.27 -12.91 -6.28
N ARG A 76 -3.43 -13.91 -5.99
CA ARG A 76 -3.74 -15.07 -5.15
C ARG A 76 -2.49 -15.60 -4.43
N PRO A 77 -2.65 -16.48 -3.43
CA PRO A 77 -1.52 -17.05 -2.71
C PRO A 77 -0.58 -17.85 -3.61
N ILE A 78 0.72 -17.57 -3.50
CA ILE A 78 1.80 -18.34 -4.12
C ILE A 78 2.37 -19.41 -3.16
N ASN A 79 2.98 -20.45 -3.71
CA ASN A 79 3.72 -21.43 -2.93
C ASN A 79 5.07 -20.84 -2.48
N PRO A 80 5.29 -20.63 -1.17
CA PRO A 80 6.51 -20.02 -0.66
C PRO A 80 7.78 -20.84 -0.95
N ASP A 81 7.66 -22.16 -1.11
CA ASP A 81 8.81 -23.03 -1.41
C ASP A 81 9.38 -22.82 -2.83
N THR A 82 8.68 -22.06 -3.67
CA THR A 82 9.09 -21.75 -5.06
C THR A 82 9.66 -20.34 -5.22
N VAL A 83 9.72 -19.58 -4.12
CA VAL A 83 10.11 -18.18 -4.12
C VAL A 83 11.36 -17.98 -3.28
N ASP A 84 12.48 -17.80 -3.97
CA ASP A 84 13.81 -17.62 -3.40
C ASP A 84 14.62 -16.61 -4.23
N GLU A 85 15.90 -16.44 -3.93
CA GLU A 85 16.77 -15.49 -4.63
C GLU A 85 17.10 -15.88 -6.09
N SER A 86 16.65 -17.04 -6.56
CA SER A 86 16.74 -17.45 -7.96
C SER A 86 15.51 -17.07 -8.78
N SER A 87 14.34 -16.99 -8.14
CA SER A 87 13.07 -16.66 -8.79
C SER A 87 12.60 -15.22 -8.55
N PHE A 88 13.02 -14.58 -7.46
CA PHE A 88 12.76 -13.17 -7.18
C PHE A 88 14.01 -12.48 -6.64
N TYR A 89 14.57 -11.53 -7.41
CA TYR A 89 15.82 -10.87 -7.02
C TYR A 89 15.96 -9.46 -7.60
N LEU A 90 16.87 -8.70 -6.99
CA LEU A 90 17.39 -7.46 -7.56
C LEU A 90 18.61 -7.74 -8.45
N GLN A 91 18.72 -7.02 -9.56
CA GLN A 91 19.80 -7.15 -10.53
C GLN A 91 20.46 -5.79 -10.80
N LEU A 92 21.79 -5.77 -10.83
CA LEU A 92 22.64 -4.64 -11.17
C LEU A 92 23.64 -5.06 -12.25
N ASN A 93 23.63 -4.39 -13.41
CA ASN A 93 24.55 -4.69 -14.52
C ASN A 93 24.62 -6.19 -14.86
N GLN A 94 23.45 -6.84 -14.92
CA GLN A 94 23.27 -8.28 -15.15
C GLN A 94 23.68 -9.21 -14.00
N ALA A 95 24.28 -8.72 -12.92
CA ALA A 95 24.61 -9.52 -11.74
C ALA A 95 23.51 -9.39 -10.67
N PRO A 96 23.14 -10.48 -9.97
CA PRO A 96 22.22 -10.40 -8.85
C PRO A 96 22.85 -9.60 -7.69
N VAL A 97 22.01 -8.84 -6.99
CA VAL A 97 22.36 -8.18 -5.72
C VAL A 97 22.15 -9.18 -4.59
N ALA A 98 23.06 -9.21 -3.62
CA ALA A 98 22.93 -10.09 -2.45
C ALA A 98 21.78 -9.60 -1.53
N GLY A 99 20.97 -10.54 -1.06
CA GLY A 99 19.83 -10.28 -0.21
C GLY A 99 19.06 -11.55 0.07
N GLN A 100 17.91 -11.41 0.71
CA GLN A 100 17.05 -12.52 1.12
C GLN A 100 15.61 -12.28 0.68
N VAL A 101 14.91 -13.35 0.32
CA VAL A 101 13.48 -13.30 -0.01
C VAL A 101 12.65 -13.85 1.14
N GLU A 102 11.60 -13.12 1.52
CA GLU A 102 10.57 -13.59 2.46
C GLU A 102 9.19 -13.49 1.80
N VAL A 103 8.48 -14.61 1.75
CA VAL A 103 7.06 -14.65 1.34
C VAL A 103 6.19 -14.45 2.57
N SER A 104 5.14 -13.64 2.43
CA SER A 104 4.17 -13.40 3.50
C SER A 104 3.49 -14.69 3.93
N SER A 105 3.05 -14.79 5.19
CA SER A 105 2.28 -15.97 5.64
C SER A 105 0.97 -16.19 4.88
N THR A 106 0.43 -15.16 4.23
CA THR A 106 -0.73 -15.25 3.34
C THR A 106 -0.40 -15.74 1.93
N GLY A 107 0.89 -15.79 1.54
CA GLY A 107 1.31 -16.05 0.17
C GLY A 107 0.96 -14.93 -0.82
N MET A 108 0.39 -13.81 -0.37
CA MET A 108 -0.12 -12.74 -1.25
C MET A 108 0.95 -11.74 -1.70
N PHE A 109 2.13 -11.75 -1.06
CA PHE A 109 3.26 -10.92 -1.47
C PHE A 109 4.59 -11.52 -1.02
N ALA A 110 5.67 -11.15 -1.71
CA ALA A 110 7.04 -11.46 -1.31
C ALA A 110 7.88 -10.20 -1.26
N THR A 111 8.84 -10.15 -0.34
CA THR A 111 9.76 -9.02 -0.15
C THR A 111 11.21 -9.50 -0.32
N PHE A 112 12.00 -8.76 -1.11
CA PHE A 112 13.44 -8.92 -1.21
C PHE A 112 14.12 -7.88 -0.31
N PHE A 113 14.91 -8.35 0.65
CA PHE A 113 15.70 -7.55 1.60
C PHE A 113 17.17 -7.54 1.19
N PRO A 114 17.72 -6.42 0.70
CA PRO A 114 19.13 -6.33 0.36
C PRO A 114 20.04 -6.50 1.60
N ASP A 115 21.11 -7.29 1.49
CA ASP A 115 22.06 -7.50 2.60
C ASP A 115 22.85 -6.21 2.94
N GLN A 116 22.96 -5.31 1.97
CA GLN A 116 23.68 -4.04 2.06
C GLN A 116 22.84 -2.93 1.43
N THR A 117 23.10 -1.70 1.86
CA THR A 117 22.52 -0.51 1.24
C THR A 117 22.79 -0.50 -0.28
N LEU A 118 21.75 -0.21 -1.06
CA LEU A 118 21.83 -0.15 -2.51
C LEU A 118 22.79 0.97 -2.96
N PRO A 119 23.50 0.80 -4.09
CA PRO A 119 24.35 1.85 -4.60
C PRO A 119 23.52 3.07 -5.01
N ALA A 120 23.99 4.27 -4.66
CA ALA A 120 23.35 5.53 -5.03
C ALA A 120 23.44 5.82 -6.53
N SER A 121 22.54 6.65 -7.07
CA SER A 121 22.52 7.08 -8.48
C SER A 121 22.58 5.93 -9.50
N THR A 122 22.04 4.77 -9.14
CA THR A 122 22.21 3.54 -9.89
C THR A 122 20.85 3.03 -10.36
N GLN A 123 20.80 2.55 -11.61
CA GLN A 123 19.63 1.85 -12.11
C GLN A 123 19.72 0.37 -11.73
N LEU A 124 18.72 -0.12 -11.02
CA LEU A 124 18.53 -1.52 -10.68
C LEU A 124 17.30 -2.08 -11.38
N GLN A 125 17.18 -3.40 -11.37
CA GLN A 125 16.03 -4.10 -11.88
C GLN A 125 15.52 -5.11 -10.85
N VAL A 126 14.22 -5.09 -10.59
CA VAL A 126 13.50 -6.18 -9.95
C VAL A 126 13.19 -7.23 -11.03
N VAL A 127 13.55 -8.48 -10.77
CA VAL A 127 13.27 -9.61 -11.66
C VAL A 127 12.42 -10.63 -10.92
N VAL A 128 11.32 -11.06 -11.56
CA VAL A 128 10.49 -12.18 -11.09
C VAL A 128 10.39 -13.18 -12.23
N ASP A 129 10.89 -14.39 -12.02
CA ASP A 129 10.82 -15.48 -13.01
C ASP A 129 9.56 -16.32 -12.78
N GLY A 130 8.52 -16.03 -13.57
CA GLY A 130 7.23 -16.71 -13.49
C GLY A 130 7.29 -18.20 -13.83
N ASN A 131 8.35 -18.66 -14.49
CA ASN A 131 8.57 -20.09 -14.75
C ASN A 131 8.96 -20.86 -13.48
N LEU A 132 9.55 -20.17 -12.49
CA LEU A 132 10.01 -20.76 -11.24
C LEU A 132 8.99 -20.57 -10.12
N VAL A 133 8.35 -19.39 -10.04
CA VAL A 133 7.30 -19.10 -9.07
C VAL A 133 6.02 -19.86 -9.43
N LYS A 134 5.39 -20.51 -8.45
CA LYS A 134 4.13 -21.25 -8.65
C LYS A 134 3.07 -20.86 -7.63
N ASP A 135 1.82 -21.04 -8.00
CA ASP A 135 0.71 -21.03 -7.05
C ASP A 135 0.64 -22.31 -6.22
N LEU A 136 -0.36 -22.39 -5.33
CA LEU A 136 -0.58 -23.54 -4.45
C LEU A 136 -1.01 -24.81 -5.20
N ASP A 137 -1.55 -24.67 -6.41
CA ASP A 137 -1.92 -25.78 -7.29
C ASP A 137 -0.74 -26.26 -8.16
N GLY A 138 0.40 -25.57 -8.08
CA GLY A 138 1.64 -25.91 -8.79
C GLY A 138 1.73 -25.33 -10.19
N ILE A 139 0.84 -24.41 -10.56
CA ILE A 139 0.82 -23.72 -11.85
C ILE A 139 1.84 -22.59 -11.82
N PRO A 140 2.69 -22.43 -12.85
CA PRO A 140 3.60 -21.30 -12.94
C PRO A 140 2.85 -19.96 -12.93
N LEU A 141 3.46 -18.95 -12.31
CA LEU A 141 2.97 -17.58 -12.30
C LEU A 141 2.98 -17.02 -13.73
N ASP A 142 1.91 -16.32 -14.14
CA ASP A 142 1.93 -15.42 -15.28
C ASP A 142 2.72 -14.16 -14.90
N GLY A 143 4.03 -14.22 -15.15
CA GLY A 143 5.01 -13.26 -14.68
C GLY A 143 5.13 -12.01 -15.55
N ASP A 144 4.74 -12.08 -16.82
CA ASP A 144 4.72 -10.94 -17.76
C ASP A 144 3.31 -10.45 -18.13
N ASP A 145 2.28 -11.00 -17.48
CA ASP A 145 0.86 -10.62 -17.58
C ASP A 145 0.32 -10.72 -19.02
N ASP A 146 0.77 -11.73 -19.77
CA ASP A 146 0.30 -12.00 -21.14
C ASP A 146 -0.89 -12.98 -21.19
N GLY A 147 -1.33 -13.46 -20.02
CA GLY A 147 -2.40 -14.43 -19.86
C GLY A 147 -1.94 -15.89 -19.86
N MET A 148 -0.65 -16.16 -20.05
CA MET A 148 -0.06 -17.50 -20.05
C MET A 148 0.84 -17.72 -18.83
N ALA A 149 0.88 -18.98 -18.36
CA ALA A 149 1.77 -19.36 -17.27
C ALA A 149 3.25 -19.22 -17.71
N GLY A 150 4.09 -18.65 -16.83
CA GLY A 150 5.52 -18.48 -17.07
C GLY A 150 5.89 -17.01 -17.34
N GLY A 151 6.90 -16.81 -18.20
CA GLY A 151 7.37 -15.45 -18.50
C GLY A 151 8.26 -14.86 -17.40
N ILE A 152 8.83 -13.68 -17.67
CA ILE A 152 9.75 -13.02 -16.72
C ILE A 152 9.39 -11.54 -16.59
N SER A 153 8.97 -11.15 -15.39
CA SER A 153 8.75 -9.76 -15.02
C SER A 153 10.07 -9.02 -14.84
N ARG A 154 10.10 -7.77 -15.30
CA ARG A 154 11.31 -6.93 -15.32
C ARG A 154 10.97 -5.47 -15.07
N THR A 155 11.13 -5.03 -13.82
CA THR A 155 10.81 -3.67 -13.38
C THR A 155 12.09 -2.90 -13.06
N ARG A 156 12.33 -1.75 -13.69
CA ARG A 156 13.54 -0.94 -13.48
C ARG A 156 13.25 0.24 -12.58
N PHE A 157 14.18 0.56 -11.69
CA PHE A 157 14.11 1.79 -10.89
C PHE A 157 15.51 2.40 -10.72
N ARG A 158 15.57 3.66 -10.30
CA ARG A 158 16.81 4.40 -10.07
C ARG A 158 16.88 4.94 -8.66
N THR A 159 17.97 4.62 -7.95
CA THR A 159 18.23 5.15 -6.61
C THR A 159 18.66 6.61 -6.64
N LEU A 160 18.34 7.33 -5.56
CA LEU A 160 18.71 8.73 -5.37
C LEU A 160 20.23 8.95 -5.30
N PRO A 161 20.74 10.17 -5.62
CA PRO A 161 22.14 10.54 -5.38
C PRO A 161 22.42 10.78 -3.90
N LEU A 162 23.62 10.38 -3.44
CA LEU A 162 24.09 10.61 -2.08
C LEU A 162 25.38 11.44 -1.99
N THR A 163 25.80 12.02 -3.10
CA THR A 163 26.96 12.92 -3.13
C THR A 163 26.66 14.17 -2.31
N ARG A 164 27.44 14.40 -1.25
CA ARG A 164 27.39 15.64 -0.47
C ARG A 164 27.92 16.80 -1.31
N ILE A 165 27.16 17.90 -1.34
CA ILE A 165 27.49 19.10 -2.12
C ILE A 165 27.80 20.24 -1.15
N ASP A 166 28.98 20.83 -1.26
CA ASP A 166 29.39 21.94 -0.41
C ASP A 166 28.41 23.12 -0.52
N GLY A 167 27.95 23.63 0.63
CA GLY A 167 27.01 24.75 0.70
C GLY A 167 25.54 24.40 0.52
N THR A 168 25.20 23.13 0.22
CA THR A 168 23.81 22.64 0.25
C THR A 168 23.43 22.36 1.70
N ASN A 169 22.76 23.29 2.38
CA ASN A 169 22.36 23.11 3.77
C ASN A 169 20.84 23.13 3.87
N VAL A 170 20.27 22.31 4.76
CA VAL A 170 18.83 22.32 5.03
C VAL A 170 18.60 22.51 6.52
N TRP A 171 17.74 23.45 6.89
CA TRP A 171 17.34 23.68 8.27
C TRP A 171 15.83 23.63 8.41
N GLY A 172 15.33 23.35 9.61
CA GLY A 172 13.89 23.29 9.86
C GLY A 172 13.59 23.26 11.35
N TYR A 173 12.31 23.13 11.69
CA TYR A 173 11.86 22.98 13.07
C TYR A 173 11.22 21.61 13.27
N VAL A 174 11.39 21.05 14.46
CA VAL A 174 10.61 19.93 14.98
C VAL A 174 9.73 20.42 16.11
N LYS A 175 8.44 20.13 16.04
CA LYS A 175 7.41 20.64 16.95
C LYS A 175 6.46 19.54 17.40
N ASP A 176 5.84 19.73 18.54
CA ASP A 176 4.78 18.86 19.04
C ASP A 176 3.53 19.00 18.17
N SER A 177 2.95 17.88 17.73
CA SER A 177 1.79 17.87 16.84
C SER A 177 0.54 18.51 17.47
N LEU A 178 0.38 18.45 18.79
CA LEU A 178 -0.86 18.89 19.46
C LEU A 178 -0.79 20.36 19.88
N THR A 179 0.33 20.77 20.48
CA THR A 179 0.53 22.09 21.07
C THR A 179 1.23 23.05 20.13
N GLY A 180 2.06 22.52 19.20
CA GLY A 180 2.89 23.33 18.32
C GLY A 180 4.14 23.92 18.96
N GLU A 181 4.41 23.58 20.21
CA GLU A 181 5.64 23.99 20.89
C GLU A 181 6.86 23.30 20.26
N PRO A 182 8.03 23.95 20.26
CA PRO A 182 9.27 23.34 19.79
C PRO A 182 9.68 22.13 20.63
N ILE A 183 10.36 21.17 20.02
CA ILE A 183 10.91 19.99 20.71
C ILE A 183 12.44 20.04 20.66
N ALA A 184 13.08 20.13 21.82
CA ALA A 184 14.54 20.18 21.94
C ALA A 184 15.17 18.77 21.99
N GLY A 185 16.38 18.62 21.45
CA GLY A 185 17.18 17.39 21.56
C GLY A 185 16.83 16.27 20.57
N VAL A 186 15.90 16.48 19.64
CA VAL A 186 15.56 15.50 18.60
C VAL A 186 16.74 15.35 17.64
N THR A 187 17.21 14.11 17.46
CA THR A 187 18.28 13.77 16.53
C THR A 187 17.70 13.50 15.14
N ILE A 188 18.27 14.13 14.11
CA ILE A 188 17.96 13.89 12.71
C ILE A 188 19.24 13.43 12.01
N TYR A 189 19.19 12.35 11.24
CA TYR A 189 20.32 11.90 10.43
C TYR A 189 19.88 11.40 9.06
N VAL A 190 20.78 11.48 8.07
CA VAL A 190 20.50 11.02 6.71
C VAL A 190 20.62 9.50 6.62
N ASN A 191 19.63 8.87 5.98
CA ASN A 191 19.64 7.44 5.70
C ASN A 191 20.88 7.07 4.87
N ALA A 192 21.44 5.89 5.12
CA ALA A 192 22.69 5.37 4.56
C ALA A 192 24.02 6.02 5.01
N PHE A 193 24.03 7.23 5.55
CA PHE A 193 25.25 7.85 6.07
C PHE A 193 24.98 8.73 7.31
N PRO A 194 24.74 8.09 8.48
CA PRO A 194 24.28 8.78 9.69
C PRO A 194 25.22 9.84 10.26
N GLN A 195 26.48 9.92 9.80
CA GLN A 195 27.40 11.00 10.16
C GLN A 195 26.96 12.37 9.65
N ALA A 196 26.05 12.42 8.66
CA ALA A 196 25.32 13.61 8.29
C ALA A 196 24.09 13.72 9.20
N SER A 197 24.22 14.51 10.27
CA SER A 197 23.20 14.61 11.31
C SER A 197 23.12 16.00 11.92
N GLY A 198 22.01 16.27 12.60
CA GLY A 198 21.76 17.45 13.42
C GLY A 198 20.95 17.07 14.66
N VAL A 199 20.93 17.97 15.65
CA VAL A 199 20.10 17.85 16.86
C VAL A 199 19.34 19.15 17.02
N THR A 200 18.06 19.08 17.38
CA THR A 200 17.26 20.29 17.59
C THR A 200 17.71 21.05 18.83
N ASP A 201 17.77 22.37 18.73
CA ASP A 201 18.01 23.27 19.86
C ASP A 201 16.73 23.54 20.68
N ASP A 202 16.81 24.44 21.66
CA ASP A 202 15.69 24.82 22.54
C ASP A 202 14.50 25.46 21.79
N GLU A 203 14.73 25.92 20.55
CA GLU A 203 13.70 26.47 19.65
C GLU A 203 13.20 25.41 18.66
N GLY A 204 13.60 24.15 18.84
CA GLY A 204 13.25 23.03 17.99
C GLY A 204 13.95 23.05 16.64
N ARG A 205 14.91 23.97 16.43
CA ARG A 205 15.57 24.17 15.14
C ARG A 205 16.71 23.18 14.96
N PHE A 206 16.80 22.57 13.78
CA PHE A 206 17.95 21.78 13.37
C PHE A 206 18.55 22.32 12.07
N GLU A 207 19.79 21.90 11.77
CA GLU A 207 20.47 22.20 10.51
C GLU A 207 21.34 21.02 10.07
N LEU A 208 21.25 20.68 8.79
CA LEU A 208 22.00 19.62 8.12
C LEU A 208 22.91 20.25 7.06
N MET A 209 24.21 20.01 7.16
CA MET A 209 25.22 20.69 6.34
C MET A 209 25.72 19.84 5.17
N ASN A 210 25.90 20.43 3.99
CA ASN A 210 26.41 19.75 2.79
C ASN A 210 25.64 18.47 2.43
N MET A 211 24.34 18.59 2.22
CA MET A 211 23.43 17.49 1.91
C MET A 211 23.46 17.11 0.41
N PRO A 212 23.03 15.88 0.07
CA PRO A 212 22.69 15.52 -1.31
C PRO A 212 21.51 16.33 -1.83
N ALA A 213 21.35 16.36 -3.15
CA ALA A 213 20.28 17.08 -3.86
C ALA A 213 19.80 16.28 -5.07
N PRO A 214 18.55 16.46 -5.54
CA PRO A 214 17.55 17.41 -5.04
C PRO A 214 16.80 16.93 -3.79
N GLU A 215 17.01 15.69 -3.37
CA GLU A 215 16.28 15.08 -2.26
C GLU A 215 17.14 14.01 -1.59
N PHE A 216 16.93 13.80 -0.29
CA PHE A 216 17.54 12.72 0.49
C PHE A 216 16.59 12.30 1.62
N PHE A 217 16.67 11.06 2.07
CA PHE A 217 15.84 10.57 3.17
C PHE A 217 16.54 10.75 4.51
N VAL A 218 15.80 11.19 5.51
CA VAL A 218 16.26 11.28 6.91
C VAL A 218 15.50 10.32 7.79
N HIS A 219 16.11 9.98 8.92
CA HIS A 219 15.44 9.41 10.08
C HIS A 219 15.46 10.44 11.22
N ILE A 220 14.29 10.68 11.80
CA ILE A 220 14.05 11.64 12.88
C ILE A 220 13.74 10.83 14.13
N VAL A 221 14.59 10.91 15.14
CA VAL A 221 14.55 10.06 16.34
C VAL A 221 13.87 10.81 17.48
N GLY A 222 12.54 10.82 17.53
CA GLY A 222 11.79 11.53 18.57
C GLY A 222 12.15 11.11 19.99
N ALA A 223 12.57 9.86 20.19
CA ALA A 223 12.99 9.30 21.48
C ALA A 223 14.21 10.01 22.11
N THR A 224 14.95 10.82 21.33
CA THR A 224 16.12 11.58 21.82
C THR A 224 15.76 12.95 22.40
N ALA A 225 14.50 13.38 22.29
CA ALA A 225 14.04 14.63 22.87
C ALA A 225 14.34 14.71 24.37
N ILE A 226 14.82 15.86 24.84
CA ILE A 226 15.34 16.05 26.20
C ILE A 226 14.34 16.70 27.16
N ASP A 227 13.28 17.29 26.61
CA ASP A 227 12.23 18.04 27.28
C ASP A 227 10.89 17.28 27.32
N THR A 228 10.91 15.99 26.98
CA THR A 228 9.71 15.16 26.96
C THR A 228 9.11 15.00 28.37
N PRO A 229 7.80 15.23 28.56
CA PRO A 229 7.15 15.01 29.85
C PRO A 229 7.32 13.57 30.35
N ALA A 230 7.44 13.40 31.68
CA ALA A 230 7.55 12.08 32.28
C ALA A 230 6.33 11.21 31.95
N GLY A 231 6.55 9.97 31.53
CA GLY A 231 5.48 9.05 31.10
C GLY A 231 5.09 9.18 29.62
N TYR A 232 5.79 10.01 28.85
CA TYR A 232 5.54 10.19 27.42
C TYR A 232 6.82 9.99 26.59
N GLN A 233 6.64 9.82 25.28
CA GLN A 233 7.72 9.71 24.30
C GLN A 233 7.25 10.22 22.93
N TYR A 234 8.15 10.85 22.17
CA TYR A 234 7.92 11.11 20.74
C TYR A 234 8.38 9.92 19.89
N PRO A 235 7.57 9.45 18.93
CA PRO A 235 7.95 8.36 18.04
C PRO A 235 9.04 8.80 17.05
N SER A 236 9.65 7.82 16.39
CA SER A 236 10.65 8.05 15.34
C SER A 236 10.06 7.73 13.97
N MET A 237 10.58 8.38 12.93
CA MET A 237 10.00 8.28 11.58
C MET A 237 11.04 8.58 10.50
N GLY A 238 10.82 8.09 9.27
CA GLY A 238 11.62 8.43 8.10
C GLY A 238 10.85 9.24 7.05
N LYS A 239 11.48 10.24 6.43
CA LYS A 239 10.90 10.99 5.30
C LYS A 239 11.99 11.53 4.36
N PRO A 240 11.67 11.81 3.09
CA PRO A 240 12.52 12.64 2.27
C PRO A 240 12.53 14.10 2.74
N ILE A 241 13.62 14.79 2.44
CA ILE A 241 13.78 16.24 2.54
C ILE A 241 14.34 16.75 1.21
N GLU A 242 13.70 17.78 0.67
CA GLU A 242 14.15 18.51 -0.52
C GLU A 242 15.35 19.42 -0.20
N SER A 243 16.25 19.58 -1.15
CA SER A 243 17.38 20.50 -1.06
C SER A 243 17.74 21.11 -2.41
N VAL A 244 18.38 22.29 -2.35
CA VAL A 244 18.81 23.01 -3.55
C VAL A 244 20.35 23.06 -3.58
N PRO A 245 21.00 22.56 -4.66
CA PRO A 245 22.45 22.53 -4.75
C PRO A 245 23.12 23.88 -4.46
N GLY A 246 24.04 23.91 -3.50
CA GLY A 246 24.83 25.09 -3.13
C GLY A 246 24.05 26.18 -2.39
N GLN A 247 22.87 25.89 -1.86
CA GLN A 247 22.04 26.85 -1.12
C GLN A 247 21.71 26.35 0.28
N THR A 248 21.47 27.30 1.19
CA THR A 248 20.84 27.03 2.50
C THR A 248 19.34 27.26 2.38
N THR A 249 18.53 26.21 2.52
CA THR A 249 17.07 26.27 2.42
C THR A 249 16.41 25.81 3.72
N GLN A 250 15.21 26.34 4.01
CA GLN A 250 14.35 25.72 5.01
C GLN A 250 13.79 24.41 4.45
N VAL A 251 13.45 23.44 5.30
CA VAL A 251 12.58 22.33 4.93
C VAL A 251 11.30 22.90 4.30
N SER A 252 10.97 22.41 3.11
CA SER A 252 9.79 22.77 2.37
C SER A 252 9.05 21.54 1.87
N LYS A 253 7.78 21.72 1.53
CA LYS A 253 7.01 20.75 0.75
C LYS A 253 6.26 21.47 -0.35
N GLY A 254 6.43 21.04 -1.60
CA GLY A 254 5.81 21.72 -2.75
C GLY A 254 6.27 23.17 -2.92
N GLY A 255 7.48 23.50 -2.42
CA GLY A 255 8.03 24.86 -2.43
C GLY A 255 7.63 25.75 -1.25
N GLU A 256 6.71 25.32 -0.40
CA GLU A 256 6.28 26.10 0.78
C GLU A 256 7.03 25.67 2.05
N PRO A 257 7.43 26.60 2.93
CA PRO A 257 8.08 26.28 4.19
C PRO A 257 7.26 25.31 5.05
N PHE A 258 7.93 24.33 5.65
CA PHE A 258 7.27 23.27 6.41
C PHE A 258 8.02 22.97 7.71
N ASP A 259 7.25 22.86 8.80
CA ASP A 259 7.73 22.41 10.10
C ASP A 259 7.38 20.93 10.28
N ILE A 260 8.29 20.15 10.86
CA ILE A 260 8.09 18.72 11.12
C ILE A 260 7.34 18.58 12.45
N PHE A 261 6.23 17.86 12.45
CA PHE A 261 5.43 17.62 13.65
C PHE A 261 5.55 16.17 14.13
N LEU A 262 5.86 15.97 15.42
CA LEU A 262 5.88 14.66 16.07
C LEU A 262 4.75 14.57 17.10
N PRO A 263 3.93 13.50 17.07
CA PRO A 263 2.85 13.33 18.02
C PRO A 263 3.38 12.78 19.35
N LEU A 264 2.95 13.34 20.47
CA LEU A 264 3.32 12.86 21.80
C LEU A 264 2.55 11.58 22.15
N MET A 265 3.26 10.51 22.49
CA MET A 265 2.68 9.22 22.89
C MET A 265 2.75 9.05 24.40
N ALA A 266 1.65 8.65 25.04
CA ALA A 266 1.67 8.21 26.43
C ALA A 266 2.21 6.77 26.52
N LEU A 267 3.17 6.52 27.41
CA LEU A 267 3.74 5.17 27.59
C LEU A 267 2.74 4.20 28.22
N ASP A 268 1.78 4.71 28.99
CA ASP A 268 0.68 3.91 29.55
C ASP A 268 -0.35 3.45 28.50
N ASP A 269 -0.30 4.01 27.27
CA ASP A 269 -1.16 3.59 26.16
C ASP A 269 -0.55 2.42 25.35
N VAL A 270 0.68 2.02 25.67
CA VAL A 270 1.37 0.90 25.00
C VAL A 270 0.72 -0.42 25.41
N GLN A 271 0.39 -1.23 24.41
CA GLN A 271 -0.26 -2.53 24.53
C GLN A 271 0.68 -3.63 24.06
N GLU A 272 0.70 -4.75 24.79
CA GLU A 272 1.43 -5.95 24.41
C GLU A 272 0.62 -6.74 23.38
N LEU A 273 1.27 -7.11 22.27
CA LEU A 273 0.69 -7.94 21.22
C LEU A 273 0.75 -9.41 21.62
N SER A 274 -0.38 -10.10 21.49
CA SER A 274 -0.50 -11.52 21.75
C SER A 274 0.38 -12.35 20.81
N ALA A 275 1.00 -13.39 21.35
CA ALA A 275 1.81 -14.33 20.59
C ALA A 275 0.98 -15.41 19.88
N SER A 276 -0.32 -15.51 20.15
CA SER A 276 -1.18 -16.60 19.64
C SER A 276 -2.53 -16.16 19.08
N GLU A 277 -2.95 -14.93 19.35
CA GLU A 277 -4.26 -14.41 18.97
C GLU A 277 -4.10 -13.03 18.33
N VAL A 278 -5.09 -12.61 17.54
CA VAL A 278 -5.15 -11.24 17.04
C VAL A 278 -5.30 -10.28 18.22
N THR A 279 -4.56 -9.17 18.18
CA THR A 279 -4.66 -8.11 19.19
C THR A 279 -5.35 -6.91 18.58
N GLU A 280 -6.48 -6.49 19.16
CA GLU A 280 -7.18 -5.26 18.80
C GLU A 280 -6.50 -4.08 19.51
N VAL A 281 -5.62 -3.38 18.80
CA VAL A 281 -4.90 -2.22 19.37
C VAL A 281 -5.75 -0.97 19.17
N GLY A 282 -6.39 -0.50 20.24
CA GLY A 282 -7.16 0.75 20.25
C GLY A 282 -6.40 1.93 20.88
N PHE A 283 -7.05 3.08 20.97
CA PHE A 283 -6.52 4.21 21.74
C PHE A 283 -6.53 3.92 23.24
N GLY A 284 -5.40 4.18 23.90
CA GLY A 284 -5.33 4.20 25.36
C GLY A 284 -5.97 5.46 25.95
N SER A 285 -5.81 5.63 27.26
CA SER A 285 -6.43 6.75 27.99
C SER A 285 -5.88 8.11 27.57
N GLY A 286 -4.58 8.19 27.25
CA GLY A 286 -3.93 9.39 26.75
C GLY A 286 -4.46 9.79 25.37
N GLY A 287 -4.51 8.83 24.45
CA GLY A 287 -5.09 9.02 23.11
C GLY A 287 -6.56 9.48 23.16
N LYS A 288 -7.39 8.86 24.00
CA LYS A 288 -8.80 9.27 24.16
C LYS A 288 -8.95 10.68 24.75
N GLN A 289 -8.05 11.09 25.65
CA GLN A 289 -8.01 12.45 26.16
C GLN A 289 -7.68 13.45 25.04
N THR A 290 -6.69 13.14 24.20
CA THR A 290 -6.35 13.96 23.02
C THR A 290 -7.54 14.07 22.06
N LEU A 291 -8.22 12.97 21.76
CA LEU A 291 -9.40 12.96 20.88
C LEU A 291 -10.54 13.81 21.42
N THR A 292 -10.76 13.82 22.74
CA THR A 292 -11.77 14.69 23.37
C THR A 292 -11.44 16.17 23.15
N GLY A 293 -10.15 16.54 23.13
CA GLY A 293 -9.71 17.89 22.80
C GLY A 293 -9.86 18.25 21.33
N LEU A 294 -9.54 17.32 20.43
CA LEU A 294 -9.64 17.52 18.97
C LEU A 294 -11.08 17.54 18.46
N PHE A 295 -11.95 16.73 19.07
CA PHE A 295 -13.34 16.55 18.67
C PHE A 295 -14.28 16.70 19.87
N PRO A 296 -14.43 17.91 20.43
CA PRO A 296 -15.20 18.14 21.66
C PRO A 296 -16.69 17.83 21.52
N GLU A 297 -17.22 17.83 20.28
CA GLU A 297 -18.63 17.55 19.98
C GLU A 297 -18.90 16.08 19.62
N ALA A 298 -17.85 15.25 19.46
CA ALA A 298 -18.02 13.84 19.15
C ALA A 298 -18.43 13.04 20.40
N ASP A 299 -19.28 12.03 20.21
CA ASP A 299 -19.57 11.06 21.28
C ASP A 299 -18.28 10.29 21.61
N PRO A 300 -17.76 10.36 22.86
CA PRO A 300 -16.49 9.69 23.21
C PRO A 300 -16.50 8.17 23.00
N THR A 301 -17.67 7.55 22.98
CA THR A 301 -17.79 6.10 22.74
C THR A 301 -17.42 5.71 21.31
N VAL A 302 -17.39 6.65 20.36
CA VAL A 302 -16.94 6.39 18.98
C VAL A 302 -15.46 5.95 18.95
N TRP A 303 -14.65 6.38 19.92
CA TRP A 303 -13.24 6.05 19.99
C TRP A 303 -12.99 4.62 20.50
N ASP A 304 -13.97 3.97 21.12
CA ASP A 304 -13.82 2.64 21.70
C ASP A 304 -13.73 1.53 20.65
N ARG A 305 -14.16 1.80 19.41
CA ARG A 305 -14.11 0.87 18.27
C ARG A 305 -13.06 1.23 17.22
N VAL A 306 -12.30 2.30 17.44
CA VAL A 306 -11.16 2.61 16.56
C VAL A 306 -10.02 1.69 16.96
N CYS A 307 -9.65 0.79 16.05
CA CYS A 307 -8.67 -0.24 16.32
C CYS A 307 -7.85 -0.60 15.08
N VAL A 308 -6.68 -1.18 15.33
CA VAL A 308 -5.88 -1.91 14.36
C VAL A 308 -5.71 -3.34 14.84
N ASP A 309 -6.14 -4.29 14.01
CA ASP A 309 -6.08 -5.72 14.31
C ASP A 309 -4.73 -6.28 13.89
N ILE A 310 -3.85 -6.53 14.86
CA ILE A 310 -2.50 -7.02 14.60
C ILE A 310 -2.44 -8.53 14.85
N ALA A 311 -2.19 -9.29 13.79
CA ALA A 311 -2.03 -10.74 13.85
C ALA A 311 -0.75 -11.15 14.63
N PRO A 312 -0.76 -12.28 15.34
CA PRO A 312 0.38 -12.71 16.14
C PRO A 312 1.62 -12.93 15.26
N GLY A 313 2.75 -12.35 15.67
CA GLY A 313 4.02 -12.46 14.94
C GLY A 313 4.05 -11.72 13.59
N SER A 314 3.03 -10.92 13.26
CA SER A 314 2.97 -10.21 11.98
C SER A 314 3.87 -8.97 11.94
N ALA A 315 3.97 -8.23 13.05
CA ALA A 315 4.85 -7.06 13.13
C ALA A 315 6.32 -7.49 13.20
N ARG A 316 7.12 -7.08 12.20
CA ARG A 316 8.52 -7.50 12.06
C ARG A 316 9.42 -6.34 11.66
N ASP A 317 10.69 -6.42 12.08
CA ASP A 317 11.76 -5.59 11.50
C ASP A 317 12.30 -6.21 10.20
N ASP A 318 13.14 -5.49 9.46
CA ASP A 318 13.76 -5.96 8.21
C ASP A 318 14.65 -7.21 8.36
N LYS A 319 14.94 -7.66 9.59
CA LYS A 319 15.66 -8.91 9.89
C LYS A 319 14.71 -10.07 10.20
N GLY A 320 13.40 -9.87 10.07
CA GLY A 320 12.36 -10.84 10.40
C GLY A 320 12.10 -10.98 11.90
N THR A 321 12.69 -10.13 12.74
CA THR A 321 12.52 -10.20 14.19
C THR A 321 11.14 -9.66 14.56
N ILE A 322 10.36 -10.49 15.26
CA ILE A 322 9.03 -10.14 15.74
C ILE A 322 9.09 -8.97 16.74
N ARG A 323 8.08 -8.09 16.68
CA ARG A 323 7.80 -7.00 17.62
C ARG A 323 6.44 -7.17 18.25
N ASN A 324 6.33 -6.81 19.52
CA ASN A 324 5.19 -7.17 20.36
C ASN A 324 4.65 -6.00 21.20
N GLU A 325 5.05 -4.77 20.93
CA GLU A 325 4.55 -3.60 21.64
C GLU A 325 4.00 -2.60 20.63
N ALA A 326 2.76 -2.16 20.84
CA ALA A 326 2.08 -1.25 19.93
C ALA A 326 1.30 -0.16 20.66
N ALA A 327 1.10 0.97 20.00
CA ALA A 327 0.23 2.06 20.46
C ALA A 327 -0.39 2.80 19.28
N LEU A 328 -1.60 3.32 19.48
CA LEU A 328 -2.26 4.23 18.55
C LEU A 328 -2.20 5.66 19.12
N ILE A 329 -1.80 6.61 18.27
CA ILE A 329 -1.73 8.02 18.62
C ILE A 329 -2.63 8.81 17.66
N PRO A 330 -3.62 9.57 18.14
CA PRO A 330 -4.38 10.47 17.28
C PRO A 330 -3.52 11.67 16.90
N VAL A 331 -3.55 12.07 15.63
CA VAL A 331 -2.72 13.16 15.11
C VAL A 331 -3.61 14.16 14.36
N PRO A 332 -3.50 15.47 14.67
CA PRO A 332 -4.18 16.50 13.87
C PRO A 332 -3.73 16.43 12.40
N PRO A 333 -4.64 16.37 11.43
CA PRO A 333 -4.31 16.21 10.01
C PRO A 333 -3.41 17.33 9.42
N ASP A 334 -3.39 18.51 10.05
CA ASP A 334 -2.55 19.66 9.68
C ASP A 334 -1.20 19.70 10.43
N ARG A 335 -0.96 18.74 11.34
CA ARG A 335 0.23 18.65 12.21
C ARG A 335 0.84 17.25 12.17
N ILE A 336 0.99 16.75 10.96
CA ILE A 336 1.61 15.46 10.61
C ILE A 336 3.01 15.68 10.03
N PRO A 337 3.89 14.65 10.00
CA PRO A 337 5.26 14.81 9.52
C PRO A 337 5.39 15.06 8.01
N GLU A 338 4.34 14.79 7.24
CA GLU A 338 4.24 15.11 5.82
C GLU A 338 2.81 15.58 5.55
N PRO A 339 2.59 16.76 4.95
CA PRO A 339 1.24 17.26 4.73
C PRO A 339 0.44 16.34 3.80
N LEU A 340 -0.87 16.35 3.98
CA LEU A 340 -1.79 15.67 3.08
C LEU A 340 -1.76 16.35 1.70
N PRO A 341 -1.89 15.60 0.59
CA PRO A 341 -2.27 16.17 -0.69
C PRO A 341 -3.55 17.03 -0.55
N GLU A 342 -3.66 18.11 -1.32
CA GLU A 342 -4.80 19.05 -1.22
C GLU A 342 -6.14 18.33 -1.45
N GLU A 343 -6.16 17.34 -2.33
CA GLU A 343 -7.32 16.52 -2.68
C GLU A 343 -7.58 15.34 -1.72
N LEU A 344 -6.83 15.25 -0.61
CA LEU A 344 -6.94 14.16 0.36
C LEU A 344 -7.18 14.68 1.80
N PRO A 345 -8.27 15.43 2.07
CA PRO A 345 -8.57 15.92 3.41
C PRO A 345 -9.02 14.78 4.33
N MET A 346 -8.15 14.35 5.24
CA MET A 346 -8.53 13.32 6.23
C MET A 346 -9.11 13.99 7.48
N PRO A 347 -10.27 13.56 7.99
CA PRO A 347 -10.83 14.12 9.24
C PRO A 347 -10.03 13.70 10.47
N LEU A 348 -9.40 12.52 10.44
CA LEU A 348 -8.51 12.01 11.48
C LEU A 348 -7.34 11.31 10.82
N VAL A 349 -6.13 11.60 11.32
CA VAL A 349 -4.94 10.79 11.06
C VAL A 349 -4.57 10.07 12.34
N ILE A 350 -4.20 8.79 12.23
CA ILE A 350 -3.62 8.03 13.33
C ILE A 350 -2.16 7.72 13.01
N SER A 351 -1.34 7.73 14.04
CA SER A 351 0.00 7.14 14.02
C SER A 351 -0.07 5.78 14.71
N VAL A 352 0.16 4.70 13.96
CA VAL A 352 0.29 3.35 14.48
C VAL A 352 1.77 3.10 14.77
N GLN A 353 2.11 3.03 16.05
CA GLN A 353 3.46 2.73 16.50
C GLN A 353 3.53 1.25 16.85
N VAL A 354 4.43 0.52 16.20
CA VAL A 354 4.86 -0.81 16.65
C VAL A 354 6.37 -0.75 16.81
N PHE A 355 6.85 -0.85 18.04
CA PHE A 355 8.19 -0.42 18.39
C PHE A 355 9.23 -1.24 17.64
N ASN A 356 10.08 -0.56 16.86
CA ASN A 356 11.13 -1.17 16.03
C ASN A 356 10.62 -2.15 14.96
N ALA A 357 9.34 -2.13 14.59
CA ALA A 357 8.84 -2.85 13.43
C ALA A 357 8.91 -1.95 12.19
N THR A 358 9.17 -2.55 11.04
CA THR A 358 9.22 -1.85 9.74
C THR A 358 8.11 -2.31 8.81
N ARG A 359 7.47 -3.45 9.09
CA ARG A 359 6.39 -4.02 8.27
C ARG A 359 5.43 -4.89 9.08
N PHE A 360 4.32 -5.23 8.44
CA PHE A 360 3.47 -6.35 8.82
C PHE A 360 3.53 -7.46 7.76
N ASP A 361 3.75 -8.70 8.21
CA ASP A 361 3.68 -9.93 7.40
C ASP A 361 2.26 -10.21 6.86
N VAL A 362 1.24 -9.71 7.56
CA VAL A 362 -0.16 -9.71 7.12
C VAL A 362 -0.66 -8.27 7.23
N PRO A 363 -1.31 -7.69 6.20
CA PRO A 363 -1.90 -6.36 6.34
C PRO A 363 -2.84 -6.32 7.55
N ALA A 364 -2.61 -5.39 8.47
CA ALA A 364 -3.38 -5.27 9.70
C ALA A 364 -4.72 -4.56 9.42
N PRO A 365 -5.88 -5.25 9.53
CA PRO A 365 -7.17 -4.60 9.35
C PRO A 365 -7.34 -3.41 10.29
N VAL A 366 -8.10 -2.40 9.86
CA VAL A 366 -8.26 -1.16 10.61
C VAL A 366 -9.69 -0.66 10.53
N THR A 367 -10.17 -0.18 11.67
CA THR A 367 -11.47 0.48 11.80
C THR A 367 -11.26 1.95 12.16
N PHE A 368 -11.76 2.85 11.32
CA PHE A 368 -11.81 4.29 11.56
C PHE A 368 -13.23 4.73 11.93
N PRO A 369 -13.40 5.85 12.66
CA PRO A 369 -14.71 6.45 12.83
C PRO A 369 -15.16 7.13 11.52
N ASN A 370 -16.46 7.02 11.20
CA ASN A 370 -17.05 7.70 10.03
C ASN A 370 -17.36 9.16 10.36
N LEU A 371 -16.29 9.97 10.48
CA LEU A 371 -16.38 11.39 10.79
C LEU A 371 -16.81 12.22 9.56
N PRO A 372 -17.42 13.40 9.75
CA PRO A 372 -17.74 14.30 8.66
C PRO A 372 -16.50 14.66 7.83
N ASP A 373 -16.65 14.70 6.51
CA ASP A 373 -15.60 15.16 5.61
C ASP A 373 -15.21 16.62 5.96
N PRO A 374 -13.91 16.95 6.07
CA PRO A 374 -13.48 18.29 6.49
C PRO A 374 -13.88 19.42 5.53
N VAL A 375 -14.15 19.11 4.27
CA VAL A 375 -14.49 20.08 3.22
C VAL A 375 -16.00 20.20 3.06
N THR A 376 -16.71 19.06 2.95
CA THR A 376 -18.15 19.07 2.68
C THR A 376 -19.00 19.07 3.95
N GLY A 377 -18.45 18.59 5.08
CA GLY A 377 -19.19 18.35 6.31
C GLY A 377 -20.16 17.16 6.24
N GLU A 378 -20.12 16.37 5.16
CA GLU A 378 -20.99 15.22 4.98
C GLU A 378 -20.38 13.96 5.61
N VAL A 379 -21.25 13.11 6.15
CA VAL A 379 -20.88 11.78 6.65
C VAL A 379 -21.30 10.75 5.60
N LEU A 380 -20.44 9.79 5.30
CA LEU A 380 -20.74 8.76 4.31
C LEU A 380 -21.91 7.87 4.79
N PRO A 381 -22.87 7.50 3.91
CA PRO A 381 -23.98 6.63 4.30
C PRO A 381 -23.52 5.17 4.53
N PRO A 382 -24.27 4.36 5.29
CA PRO A 382 -24.02 2.93 5.45
C PRO A 382 -23.78 2.20 4.12
N GLY A 383 -22.77 1.33 4.07
CA GLY A 383 -22.40 0.57 2.87
C GLY A 383 -21.61 1.36 1.81
N ALA A 384 -21.43 2.67 1.97
CA ALA A 384 -20.58 3.45 1.07
C ALA A 384 -19.12 2.99 1.11
N LYS A 385 -18.40 3.23 0.01
CA LYS A 385 -16.97 2.93 -0.11
C LYS A 385 -16.12 4.16 0.23
N SER A 386 -14.96 3.91 0.82
CA SER A 386 -13.87 4.88 1.08
C SER A 386 -12.51 4.21 0.81
N GLY A 387 -11.42 4.95 0.94
CA GLY A 387 -10.05 4.45 0.80
C GLY A 387 -9.29 4.45 2.12
N LEU A 388 -8.50 3.40 2.37
CA LEU A 388 -7.47 3.39 3.40
C LEU A 388 -6.18 3.99 2.84
N TRP A 389 -5.70 5.06 3.44
CA TRP A 389 -4.49 5.74 3.02
C TRP A 389 -3.38 5.59 4.05
N SER A 390 -2.14 5.52 3.59
CA SER A 390 -0.97 5.44 4.45
C SER A 390 0.17 6.27 3.88
N TYR A 391 0.95 6.89 4.76
CA TYR A 391 2.23 7.44 4.37
C TYR A 391 3.25 6.31 4.24
N ASP A 392 3.72 6.05 3.01
CA ASP A 392 4.81 5.11 2.76
C ASP A 392 6.13 5.83 3.08
N HIS A 393 6.71 5.54 4.25
CA HIS A 393 7.96 6.13 4.72
C HIS A 393 9.18 5.79 3.85
N ASP A 394 9.12 4.68 3.13
CA ASP A 394 10.17 4.23 2.23
C ASP A 394 10.12 4.96 0.88
N ALA A 395 8.90 5.30 0.45
CA ALA A 395 8.63 6.02 -0.81
C ALA A 395 8.45 7.53 -0.63
N GLY A 396 8.27 8.00 0.60
CA GLY A 396 8.13 9.41 0.94
C GLY A 396 6.78 10.05 0.55
N ARG A 397 5.72 9.26 0.36
CA ARG A 397 4.43 9.74 -0.17
C ARG A 397 3.23 8.99 0.41
N TRP A 398 2.07 9.64 0.36
CA TRP A 398 0.78 9.01 0.68
C TRP A 398 0.36 8.05 -0.43
N ILE A 399 -0.07 6.84 -0.05
CA ILE A 399 -0.52 5.79 -0.97
C ILE A 399 -1.86 5.21 -0.52
N LEU A 400 -2.72 4.87 -1.48
CA LEU A 400 -3.93 4.10 -1.25
C LEU A 400 -3.56 2.63 -1.01
N GLN A 401 -3.95 2.09 0.14
CA GLN A 401 -3.70 0.68 0.50
C GLN A 401 -4.82 -0.27 0.06
N GLY A 402 -6.02 0.25 -0.13
CA GLY A 402 -7.20 -0.50 -0.55
C GLY A 402 -8.49 0.16 -0.09
N SER A 403 -9.61 -0.51 -0.36
CA SER A 403 -10.93 0.00 -0.06
C SER A 403 -11.37 -0.26 1.39
N MET A 404 -12.27 0.59 1.86
CA MET A 404 -12.98 0.47 3.12
C MET A 404 -14.49 0.56 2.86
N THR A 405 -15.30 -0.02 3.73
CA THR A 405 -16.76 0.07 3.70
C THR A 405 -17.30 0.67 4.99
N VAL A 406 -18.26 1.58 4.86
CA VAL A 406 -19.01 2.10 6.00
C VAL A 406 -19.88 0.98 6.58
N SER A 407 -19.79 0.78 7.90
CA SER A 407 -20.57 -0.19 8.65
C SER A 407 -22.08 -0.02 8.46
N GLU A 408 -22.85 -1.09 8.71
CA GLU A 408 -24.31 -1.07 8.57
C GLU A 408 -24.99 -0.01 9.45
N ASP A 409 -24.40 0.29 10.62
CA ASP A 409 -24.88 1.34 11.53
C ASP A 409 -24.44 2.76 11.12
N GLY A 410 -23.60 2.89 10.08
CA GLY A 410 -23.12 4.18 9.57
C GLY A 410 -22.03 4.84 10.40
N LEU A 411 -21.55 4.20 11.47
CA LEU A 411 -20.68 4.84 12.46
C LEU A 411 -19.17 4.67 12.17
N TYR A 412 -18.79 3.66 11.40
CA TYR A 412 -17.39 3.27 11.22
C TYR A 412 -17.06 2.98 9.76
N LEU A 413 -15.79 3.21 9.40
CA LEU A 413 -15.17 2.76 8.18
C LEU A 413 -14.31 1.55 8.52
N VAL A 414 -14.63 0.39 7.94
CA VAL A 414 -13.89 -0.86 8.17
C VAL A 414 -13.14 -1.22 6.89
N SER A 415 -11.85 -1.53 6.99
CA SER A 415 -11.08 -2.02 5.83
C SER A 415 -11.71 -3.29 5.27
N ASP A 416 -11.84 -3.37 3.94
CA ASP A 416 -12.39 -4.56 3.28
C ASP A 416 -11.51 -5.81 3.51
N PRO A 417 -12.05 -7.03 3.35
CA PRO A 417 -11.27 -8.26 3.52
C PRO A 417 -9.97 -8.26 2.71
N GLY A 418 -8.84 -8.54 3.39
CA GLY A 418 -7.50 -8.53 2.77
C GLY A 418 -6.86 -7.14 2.66
N VAL A 419 -7.59 -6.06 2.94
CA VAL A 419 -7.06 -4.70 3.04
C VAL A 419 -6.65 -4.41 4.48
N GLY A 420 -5.52 -3.71 4.65
CA GLY A 420 -5.03 -3.33 5.96
C GLY A 420 -3.76 -2.49 5.88
N ILE A 421 -3.30 -2.05 7.05
CA ILE A 421 -2.05 -1.33 7.24
C ILE A 421 -0.88 -2.29 7.00
N ARG A 422 0.07 -1.88 6.16
CA ARG A 422 1.17 -2.74 5.72
C ARG A 422 2.49 -2.50 6.45
N ALA A 423 2.61 -1.35 7.10
CA ALA A 423 3.74 -0.98 7.95
C ALA A 423 3.27 0.02 9.01
N PRO A 424 3.91 0.07 10.20
CA PRO A 424 3.69 1.14 11.18
C PRO A 424 3.95 2.52 10.55
N GLY A 425 3.25 3.55 11.03
CA GLY A 425 3.33 4.90 10.46
C GLY A 425 2.03 5.67 10.57
N TRP A 426 1.79 6.57 9.61
CA TRP A 426 0.62 7.46 9.59
C TRP A 426 -0.43 6.97 8.60
N HIS A 427 -1.69 6.93 9.06
CA HIS A 427 -2.81 6.37 8.31
C HIS A 427 -4.07 7.20 8.51
N GLY A 428 -4.96 7.13 7.53
CA GLY A 428 -6.29 7.73 7.63
C GLY A 428 -7.23 7.18 6.58
N ALA A 429 -8.47 7.65 6.59
CA ALA A 429 -9.49 7.22 5.66
C ALA A 429 -10.11 8.42 4.95
N ASN A 430 -10.20 8.35 3.62
CA ASN A 430 -10.93 9.30 2.78
C ASN A 430 -11.22 8.65 1.42
N THR A 431 -12.29 9.09 0.74
CA THR A 431 -12.69 8.63 -0.60
C THR A 431 -11.78 9.09 -1.73
N GLY A 432 -10.81 9.98 -1.47
CA GLY A 432 -9.97 10.70 -2.43
C GLY A 432 -9.56 9.93 -3.69
N ASN A 433 -9.36 10.66 -4.79
CA ASN A 433 -8.82 10.08 -6.03
C ASN A 433 -7.30 9.94 -5.92
N SER A 434 -6.75 8.79 -6.33
CA SER A 434 -5.30 8.66 -6.53
C SER A 434 -4.86 9.52 -7.72
N GLY A 435 -4.28 10.69 -7.46
CA GLY A 435 -3.53 11.46 -8.45
C GLY A 435 -2.17 10.81 -8.75
N GLU A 436 -1.85 10.73 -10.05
CA GLU A 436 -0.55 10.43 -10.68
C GLU A 436 -0.02 8.97 -10.67
N GLY A 437 -0.35 8.27 -11.77
CA GLY A 437 0.44 7.17 -12.35
C GLY A 437 0.16 7.12 -13.86
N GLY A 438 1.11 7.57 -14.68
CA GLY A 438 0.90 7.86 -16.10
C GLY A 438 0.74 6.64 -17.02
N GLY A 439 0.04 6.87 -18.13
CA GLY A 439 0.15 6.11 -19.38
C GLY A 439 -1.13 5.42 -19.87
N GLY A 440 -1.96 6.12 -20.65
CA GLY A 440 -2.97 5.52 -21.53
C GLY A 440 -4.25 6.34 -21.71
N ASP A 441 -4.22 7.32 -22.63
CA ASP A 441 -5.37 8.12 -23.09
C ASP A 441 -6.39 7.30 -23.92
N ASP A 442 -6.84 6.12 -23.43
CA ASP A 442 -7.85 5.31 -24.13
C ASP A 442 -8.97 4.75 -23.23
N LYS A 443 -8.95 4.98 -21.91
CA LYS A 443 -9.96 4.41 -20.98
C LYS A 443 -11.24 5.23 -20.81
N ASP A 444 -11.24 6.50 -21.22
CA ASP A 444 -12.42 7.37 -21.08
C ASP A 444 -13.48 7.11 -22.16
N GLU A 445 -13.08 6.60 -23.33
CA GLU A 445 -14.02 6.31 -24.43
C GLU A 445 -14.81 5.00 -24.21
N GLU A 446 -14.30 4.08 -23.38
CA GLU A 446 -14.96 2.81 -23.05
C GLU A 446 -16.04 2.96 -21.96
N CYS A 447 -15.87 3.83 -20.95
CA CYS A 447 -16.91 4.05 -19.92
C CYS A 447 -18.13 4.79 -20.53
N GLU A 448 -17.94 5.65 -21.54
CA GLU A 448 -19.07 6.30 -22.26
C GLU A 448 -19.81 5.33 -23.20
N LYS A 449 -19.10 4.43 -23.90
CA LYS A 449 -19.73 3.37 -24.72
C LYS A 449 -20.49 2.36 -23.86
N ALA A 450 -20.05 2.09 -22.64
CA ALA A 450 -20.76 1.23 -21.67
C ALA A 450 -22.08 1.85 -21.17
N LYS A 451 -22.13 3.18 -20.99
CA LYS A 451 -23.35 3.92 -20.61
C LYS A 451 -24.43 3.85 -21.69
N GLU A 452 -24.08 4.01 -22.97
CA GLU A 452 -25.04 3.90 -24.08
C GLU A 452 -25.60 2.47 -24.24
N LYS A 453 -24.80 1.45 -23.95
CA LYS A 453 -25.22 0.04 -24.03
C LYS A 453 -26.15 -0.35 -22.87
N MET A 454 -25.97 0.23 -21.68
CA MET A 454 -26.87 0.05 -20.53
C MET A 454 -28.19 0.81 -20.65
N LEU A 455 -28.20 2.03 -21.20
CA LEU A 455 -29.46 2.78 -21.36
C LEU A 455 -30.39 2.13 -22.40
N ASN A 456 -29.82 1.48 -23.43
CA ASN A 456 -30.60 0.81 -24.48
C ASN A 456 -31.15 -0.57 -24.06
N SER A 457 -30.57 -1.24 -23.07
CA SER A 457 -31.08 -2.53 -22.57
C SER A 457 -32.27 -2.37 -21.62
N VAL A 458 -32.39 -1.24 -20.92
CA VAL A 458 -33.51 -0.94 -19.99
C VAL A 458 -34.80 -0.58 -20.74
N ALA A 459 -34.73 -0.19 -22.01
CA ALA A 459 -35.91 0.10 -22.85
C ALA A 459 -36.59 -1.15 -23.44
N GLN A 460 -36.04 -2.35 -23.27
CA GLN A 460 -36.59 -3.60 -23.80
C GLN A 460 -36.60 -4.71 -22.76
N CYS A 461 -37.39 -4.57 -21.69
CA CYS A 461 -37.81 -5.71 -20.87
C CYS A 461 -39.01 -5.36 -19.97
N THR A 462 -40.19 -5.18 -20.57
CA THR A 462 -41.48 -5.38 -19.89
C THR A 462 -42.12 -6.67 -20.41
N ALA A 463 -41.65 -7.83 -19.93
CA ALA A 463 -42.42 -9.08 -19.79
C ALA A 463 -41.50 -10.25 -19.42
N GLY A 464 -41.74 -10.90 -18.27
CA GLY A 464 -41.25 -12.27 -18.00
C GLY A 464 -40.60 -12.45 -16.62
N ASN A 465 -41.09 -13.43 -15.86
CA ASN A 465 -40.71 -13.78 -14.49
C ASN A 465 -39.33 -14.49 -14.36
N PHE A 466 -38.62 -14.15 -13.27
CA PHE A 466 -37.72 -14.94 -12.39
C PHE A 466 -36.97 -16.18 -12.93
N PHE A 467 -35.62 -16.14 -12.92
CA PHE A 467 -34.71 -16.96 -12.08
C PHE A 467 -33.26 -16.42 -12.13
N GLU A 468 -32.45 -16.75 -11.11
CA GLU A 468 -31.09 -16.28 -10.77
C GLU A 468 -30.03 -16.29 -11.88
N LEU A 469 -29.10 -15.32 -11.84
CA LEU A 469 -27.67 -15.59 -11.95
C LEU A 469 -26.80 -14.44 -11.39
N LEU A 470 -25.78 -14.87 -10.64
CA LEU A 470 -24.74 -14.14 -9.94
C LEU A 470 -23.62 -13.73 -10.91
N GLU A 471 -22.82 -12.74 -10.50
CA GLU A 471 -21.48 -12.34 -10.98
C GLU A 471 -21.32 -11.66 -12.35
N LEU A 472 -20.86 -10.41 -12.30
CA LEU A 472 -19.58 -9.95 -12.90
C LEU A 472 -19.35 -8.47 -12.55
N ALA A 473 -18.32 -8.20 -11.76
CA ALA A 473 -17.62 -6.92 -11.71
C ALA A 473 -16.49 -6.96 -12.76
N PRO A 474 -16.08 -5.81 -13.34
CA PRO A 474 -15.15 -4.94 -12.64
C PRO A 474 -15.62 -3.47 -12.67
N GLY A 475 -15.86 -2.89 -11.49
CA GLY A 475 -16.43 -1.56 -11.34
C GLY A 475 -15.64 -0.69 -10.37
N LEU A 476 -14.33 -0.56 -10.55
CA LEU A 476 -13.53 0.46 -9.84
C LEU A 476 -13.26 1.72 -10.69
N GLY A 477 -13.69 1.75 -11.96
CA GLY A 477 -13.51 2.91 -12.84
C GLY A 477 -14.70 3.88 -12.97
N CYS A 478 -15.95 3.41 -12.84
CA CYS A 478 -17.12 4.27 -13.16
C CYS A 478 -17.93 4.74 -11.92
N ALA A 479 -17.58 4.33 -10.68
CA ALA A 479 -18.38 4.68 -9.48
C ALA A 479 -18.09 6.08 -8.89
N VAL A 480 -17.04 6.78 -9.34
CA VAL A 480 -16.62 8.06 -8.73
C VAL A 480 -17.24 9.30 -9.43
N SER A 481 -17.98 9.13 -10.54
CA SER A 481 -18.56 10.26 -11.27
C SER A 481 -20.04 10.60 -10.93
N LEU A 482 -20.70 9.90 -10.00
CA LEU A 482 -22.16 10.03 -9.82
C LEU A 482 -22.61 11.03 -8.74
N ALA A 483 -21.72 11.81 -8.12
CA ALA A 483 -22.09 12.77 -7.07
C ALA A 483 -22.09 14.26 -7.49
N SER A 484 -22.02 14.60 -8.78
CA SER A 484 -21.98 16.02 -9.22
C SER A 484 -22.98 16.44 -10.30
N SER A 485 -24.00 15.64 -10.61
CA SER A 485 -25.00 16.00 -11.62
C SER A 485 -26.43 15.69 -11.17
N ALA A 486 -26.89 16.35 -10.12
CA ALA A 486 -28.32 16.42 -9.77
C ALA A 486 -28.70 17.77 -9.15
N ILE A 487 -28.27 18.88 -9.75
CA ILE A 487 -28.91 20.20 -9.55
C ILE A 487 -29.03 20.88 -10.91
N GLY A 488 -30.25 20.87 -11.47
CA GLY A 488 -30.56 21.69 -12.64
C GLY A 488 -31.62 21.12 -13.58
N ALA A 489 -32.87 20.98 -13.14
CA ALA A 489 -34.05 21.21 -13.99
C ALA A 489 -35.34 21.24 -13.16
N SER A 490 -36.06 22.35 -13.30
CA SER A 490 -37.40 22.74 -12.78
C SER A 490 -37.58 22.93 -11.28
#